data_AF-A0A935T2K7-F1
#
_entry.id   AF-A0A935T2K7-F1
#
_cell.length_a   1.000
_cell.length_b   1.000
_cell.length_c   1.000
_cell.angle_alpha   90.00
_cell.angle_beta   90.00
_cell.angle_gamma   90.00
#
_symmetry.space_group_name_H-M   'P 1'
#
loop_
_entity.id
_entity.type
_entity.pdbx_description
1 polymer ?
#
loop_
_entity_poly.entity_id
_entity_poly.type
_entity_poly.pdbx_seq_one_letter_code
_entity_poly.pdbx_strand_id
1 'polypeptide(L)' 'MARYVDGFVLPIPRKNKAAHRRLARKAGQIWLEHGALEYRECIAEDVKPGKQTSFPQSVKLRPGEVVVDLRKKA' A
#
# COMPACT_ATOMS: atom_id res chain seq x y z
N MET A 1 -20.14 3.73 17.35
CA MET A 1 -18.69 3.49 17.31
C MET A 1 -18.12 4.14 16.05
N ALA A 2 -17.08 4.96 16.15
CA ALA A 2 -16.41 5.52 14.98
C ALA A 2 -15.69 4.41 14.21
N ARG A 3 -15.74 4.43 12.88
CA ARG A 3 -14.94 3.54 12.02
C ARG A 3 -13.60 4.22 11.74
N TYR A 4 -12.48 3.55 12.00
CA TYR A 4 -11.15 4.13 11.80
C TYR A 4 -10.40 3.39 10.70
N VAL A 5 -9.53 4.10 9.98
CA VAL A 5 -8.71 3.53 8.90
C VAL A 5 -7.28 4.02 9.02
N ASP A 6 -6.35 3.08 9.10
CA ASP A 6 -4.93 3.32 8.87
C ASP A 6 -4.65 3.22 7.36
N GLY A 7 -4.16 4.30 6.76
CA GLY A 7 -3.84 4.38 5.33
C GLY A 7 -2.36 4.64 5.09
N PHE A 8 -1.74 3.86 4.21
CA PHE A 8 -0.34 4.01 3.83
C PHE A 8 -0.18 4.05 2.31
N VAL A 9 0.78 4.84 1.84
CA VAL A 9 1.22 4.88 0.44
C VAL A 9 2.73 4.79 0.45
N LEU A 10 3.29 3.78 -0.23
CA LEU A 10 4.72 3.53 -0.22
C LEU A 10 5.25 3.17 -1.62
N PRO A 11 6.50 3.55 -1.96
CA PRO A 11 7.17 3.06 -3.15
C PRO A 11 7.90 1.75 -2.83
N ILE A 12 7.80 0.76 -3.72
CA ILE A 12 8.60 -0.46 -3.65
C ILE A 12 9.37 -0.68 -4.95
N PRO A 13 10.59 -1.27 -4.92
CA PRO A 13 11.26 -1.71 -6.14
C PRO A 13 10.43 -2.74 -6.90
N ARG A 14 10.26 -2.59 -8.22
CA ARG A 14 9.47 -3.52 -9.06
C ARG A 14 9.97 -4.96 -8.96
N LYS A 15 11.29 -5.14 -8.89
CA LYS A 15 11.94 -6.45 -8.68
C LYS A 15 11.52 -7.14 -7.37
N ASN A 16 11.03 -6.38 -6.39
CA ASN A 16 10.64 -6.88 -5.08
C ASN A 16 9.12 -7.09 -4.94
N LYS A 17 8.30 -6.93 -6.00
CA LYS A 17 6.84 -7.13 -5.95
C LYS A 17 6.44 -8.45 -5.27
N ALA A 18 7.12 -9.55 -5.59
CA ALA A 18 6.82 -10.88 -5.02
C ALA A 18 7.21 -10.98 -3.53
N ALA A 19 8.34 -10.40 -3.12
CA ALA A 19 8.76 -10.37 -1.73
C ALA A 19 7.83 -9.52 -0.88
N HIS A 20 7.44 -8.34 -1.39
CA HIS A 20 6.47 -7.45 -0.76
C HIS A 20 5.11 -8.16 -0.56
N ARG A 21 4.60 -8.83 -1.60
CA ARG A 21 3.34 -9.59 -1.49
C ARG A 21 3.36 -10.66 -0.39
N ARG A 22 4.49 -11.32 -0.15
CA ARG A 22 4.63 -12.29 0.95
C ARG A 22 4.58 -11.60 2.32
N LEU A 23 5.29 -10.49 2.46
CA LEU A 23 5.28 -9.67 3.67
C LEU A 23 3.86 -9.15 3.96
N ALA A 24 3.18 -8.60 2.96
CA ALA A 24 1.83 -8.07 3.03
C ALA A 24 0.81 -9.10 3.53
N ARG A 25 0.87 -10.33 3.02
CA ARG A 25 -0.03 -11.42 3.46
C ARG A 25 0.20 -11.77 4.92
N LYS A 26 1.46 -11.91 5.33
CA LYS A 26 1.81 -12.20 6.73
C LYS A 26 1.37 -11.06 7.65
N ALA A 27 1.62 -9.80 7.25
CA ALA A 27 1.16 -8.64 7.99
C ALA A 27 -0.37 -8.65 8.09
N GLY A 28 -1.10 -8.79 6.99
CA GLY A 28 -2.57 -8.84 7.01
C GLY A 28 -3.13 -9.84 8.01
N GLN A 29 -2.58 -11.06 8.07
CA GLN A 29 -2.98 -12.07 9.07
C GLN A 29 -2.77 -11.57 10.51
N ILE A 30 -1.56 -11.09 10.82
CA ILE A 30 -1.21 -10.57 12.15
C ILE A 30 -2.13 -9.42 12.55
N TRP A 31 -2.39 -8.45 11.66
CA TRP A 31 -3.23 -7.31 12.01
C TRP A 31 -4.69 -7.72 12.26
N LEU A 32 -5.22 -8.69 11.52
CA LEU A 32 -6.55 -9.25 11.77
C LEU A 32 -6.60 -9.97 13.13
N GLU A 33 -5.56 -10.75 13.50
CA GLU A 33 -5.44 -11.37 14.82
C GLU A 33 -5.43 -10.33 15.96
N HIS A 34 -4.89 -9.14 15.70
CA HIS A 34 -4.86 -8.02 16.64
C HIS A 34 -6.07 -7.07 16.56
N GLY A 35 -7.17 -7.51 15.95
CA GLY A 35 -8.45 -6.78 15.98
C GLY A 35 -8.68 -5.81 14.82
N ALA A 36 -7.87 -5.85 13.76
CA ALA A 36 -8.26 -5.22 12.51
C ALA A 36 -9.53 -5.87 11.96
N LEU A 37 -10.46 -5.05 11.50
CA LEU A 37 -11.69 -5.50 10.86
C LEU A 37 -11.45 -5.88 9.40
N GLU A 38 -10.48 -5.24 8.75
CA GLU A 38 -10.18 -5.44 7.34
C GLU A 38 -8.75 -5.03 7.03
N TYR A 39 -8.11 -5.73 6.10
CA TYR A 39 -6.79 -5.40 5.56
C TYR A 39 -6.80 -5.55 4.04
N ARG A 40 -6.41 -4.49 3.32
CA ARG A 40 -6.23 -4.52 1.87
C ARG A 40 -4.93 -3.86 1.49
N GLU A 41 -4.28 -4.44 0.50
CA GLU A 41 -3.13 -3.84 -0.15
C GLU A 41 -3.23 -4.00 -1.67
N CYS A 42 -2.93 -2.93 -2.39
CA CYS A 42 -3.07 -2.82 -3.84
C CYS A 42 -1.77 -2.27 -4.46
N ILE A 43 -1.38 -2.82 -5.59
CA ILE A 43 -0.17 -2.40 -6.34
C ILE A 43 -0.63 -1.59 -7.56
N ALA A 44 0.00 -0.43 -7.78
CA ALA A 44 -0.29 0.41 -8.94
C ALA A 44 0.07 -0.31 -10.25
N GLU A 45 -0.88 -0.35 -11.19
CA GLU A 45 -0.68 -0.86 -12.55
C GLU A 45 -0.71 0.28 -13.59
N ASP A 46 -1.81 1.05 -13.70
CA ASP A 46 -1.92 2.23 -14.58
C ASP A 46 -2.16 3.53 -13.79
N VAL A 47 -1.12 4.02 -13.13
CA VAL A 47 -1.19 5.27 -12.34
C VAL A 47 -0.27 6.31 -12.96
N LYS A 48 -0.87 7.29 -13.64
CA LYS A 48 -0.15 8.35 -14.36
C LYS A 48 0.19 9.53 -13.44
N PRO A 49 1.33 10.21 -13.65
CA PRO A 49 1.64 11.45 -12.95
C PRO A 49 0.59 12.53 -13.27
N GLY A 50 0.17 13.26 -12.24
CA GLY A 50 -0.75 14.39 -12.36
C GLY A 50 -0.02 15.71 -12.60
N LYS A 51 -0.77 16.77 -12.90
CA LYS A 51 -0.22 18.13 -13.09
C LYS A 51 0.18 18.80 -11.77
N GLN A 52 -0.61 18.59 -10.71
CA GLN A 52 -0.39 19.20 -9.39
C GLN A 52 0.03 18.15 -8.35
N THR A 53 -0.76 17.08 -8.21
CA THR A 53 -0.50 15.97 -7.28
C THR A 53 -0.90 14.63 -7.90
N SER A 54 -0.26 13.55 -7.43
CA SER A 54 -0.56 12.16 -7.79
C SER A 54 0.12 11.19 -6.83
N PHE A 55 -0.27 9.91 -6.85
CA PHE A 55 0.37 8.87 -6.04
C PHE A 55 1.88 8.70 -6.29
N PRO A 56 2.38 8.70 -7.55
CA PRO A 56 3.82 8.69 -7.78
C PRO A 56 4.53 9.91 -7.19
N GLN A 57 3.89 11.10 -7.24
CA GLN A 57 4.45 12.32 -6.67
C GLN A 57 4.45 12.32 -5.14
N SER A 58 3.42 11.76 -4.49
CA SER A 58 3.31 11.74 -3.02
C SER A 58 4.41 10.93 -2.35
N VAL A 59 4.94 9.92 -3.04
CA VAL A 59 6.04 9.08 -2.53
C VAL A 59 7.39 9.37 -3.18
N LYS A 60 7.49 10.43 -4.01
CA LYS A 60 8.71 10.75 -4.78
C LYS A 60 9.25 9.53 -5.54
N LEU A 61 8.36 8.86 -6.28
CA LEU A 61 8.63 7.58 -6.93
C LEU A 61 9.85 7.67 -7.85
N ARG A 62 10.82 6.77 -7.64
CA ARG A 62 12.05 6.72 -8.46
C ARG A 62 11.91 5.75 -9.64
N PRO A 63 12.77 5.86 -10.67
CA PRO A 63 12.84 4.87 -11.73
C PRO A 63 13.03 3.45 -11.17
N GLY A 64 12.25 2.50 -11.67
CA GLY A 64 12.27 1.11 -11.22
C GLY A 64 11.43 0.80 -9.98
N GLU A 65 10.72 1.78 -9.42
CA GLU A 65 9.75 1.60 -8.33
C GLU A 65 8.30 1.52 -8.83
N VAL A 66 7.41 1.08 -7.95
CA VAL A 66 5.95 1.07 -8.12
C VAL A 66 5.29 1.46 -6.80
N VAL A 67 4.17 2.18 -6.88
CA VAL A 67 3.40 2.57 -5.70
C VAL A 67 2.56 1.40 -5.18
N VAL A 68 2.44 1.30 -3.88
CA VAL A 68 1.52 0.40 -3.17
C VAL A 68 0.67 1.22 -2.21
N ASP A 69 -0.65 1.00 -2.22
CA ASP A 69 -1.57 1.52 -1.22
C ASP A 69 -2.01 0.40 -0.27
N LEU A 70 -2.03 0.72 1.03
CA LEU A 70 -2.49 -0.16 2.09
C LEU A 70 -3.60 0.54 2.87
N ARG A 71 -4.66 -0.21 3.17
CA ARG A 71 -5.75 0.22 4.05
C ARG A 71 -6.02 -0.87 5.06
N LYS A 72 -5.98 -0.51 6.34
CA LYS A 72 -6.50 -1.33 7.43
C LYS A 72 -7.65 -0.61 8.09
N LYS A 73 -8.72 -1.34 8.37
CA LYS A 73 -9.86 -0.85 9.16
C LYS A 73 -9.76 -1.35 10.59
N ALA A 74 -9.97 -0.47 11.55
CA ALA A 74 -10.08 -0.77 12.98
C ALA A 74 -11.44 -0.29 13.51
#